data_AF-A0A1G0AK50-F1
#
_entry.id   AF-A0A1G0AK50-F1
#
_cell.length_a   1.000
_cell.length_b   1.000
_cell.length_c   1.000
_cell.angle_alpha   90.00
_cell.angle_beta   90.00
_cell.angle_gamma   90.00
#
_symmetry.space_group_name_H-M   'P 1'
#
loop_
_entity.id
_entity.type
_entity.pdbx_description
1 polymer ?
#
loop_
_entity_poly.entity_id
_entity_poly.type
_entity_poly.pdbx_seq_one_letter_code
_entity_poly.pdbx_strand_id
1 'polypeptide(L)'
;MTVAKPAPHGFLKTAKARHAEDAIGHSEGLVTVLRLTQADLRPAEDTLKIAKDLFAAQEYSKALAAARQAEAIAITLDERHSGYQKAARALRTTIEEMRRLGLHTEDLEAVLGRAEEKVLAGIWENRAFVPNYLEARVLLERANKDGRDLLDKATEASNQIFLAELATEALLDVSGPADPRAFADGAATDLESALHDATRELALGNVDGAIRIAKQIEATAGRRRSDYGEGVRVLKALESHLADLRGEGVATERVETQAETAASMLAKGLVDPGVAMARRLSEEAKGLGDTYRAATTGLVDAEILYAQLTREGFHSYEADTAIRDARKALREGSYARALEHLQRAHAAFVRRKNVRQTLAKAIEETRARVVQLQDAGLPFIPDVQELLGRAEREFRDGNFSGSSEDLRIATLLLGQGGKPDSSASERRA
;
A
#
# COMPACT_ATOMS: atom_id res chain seq x y z
N MET A 1 -49.56 -83.94 67.26
CA MET A 1 -48.83 -83.26 66.17
C MET A 1 -49.29 -81.83 66.11
N THR A 2 -48.52 -80.91 66.70
CA THR A 2 -48.77 -79.46 66.63
C THR A 2 -47.50 -78.86 66.05
N VAL A 3 -47.55 -78.58 64.76
CA VAL A 3 -46.47 -77.95 64.00
C VAL A 3 -46.35 -76.51 64.48
N ALA A 4 -45.27 -76.21 65.18
CA ALA A 4 -44.92 -74.84 65.55
C ALA A 4 -44.66 -74.02 64.28
N LYS A 5 -45.49 -73.01 64.03
CA LYS A 5 -45.23 -71.97 63.03
C LYS A 5 -43.91 -71.26 63.41
N PRO A 6 -42.91 -71.19 62.52
CA PRO A 6 -41.72 -70.40 62.81
C PRO A 6 -42.10 -68.92 62.85
N ALA A 7 -41.61 -68.23 63.88
CA ALA A 7 -41.89 -66.81 64.09
C ALA A 7 -41.39 -65.98 62.88
N PRO A 8 -42.23 -65.10 62.30
CA PRO A 8 -41.89 -64.30 61.12
C PRO A 8 -40.71 -63.33 61.34
N HIS A 9 -40.33 -63.07 62.59
CA HIS A 9 -39.22 -62.18 62.94
C HIS A 9 -37.83 -62.82 62.77
N GLY A 10 -37.72 -64.16 62.83
CA GLY A 10 -36.45 -64.87 62.65
C GLY A 10 -35.99 -64.89 61.19
N PHE A 11 -36.89 -65.23 60.27
CA PHE A 11 -36.64 -65.28 58.82
C PHE A 11 -36.22 -63.93 58.23
N LEU A 12 -36.83 -62.84 58.71
CA LEU A 12 -36.48 -61.48 58.27
C LEU A 12 -35.11 -61.03 58.78
N LYS A 13 -34.71 -61.43 60.00
CA LYS A 13 -33.38 -61.12 60.55
C LYS A 13 -32.28 -61.91 59.83
N THR A 14 -32.53 -63.20 59.51
CA THR A 14 -31.59 -64.03 58.74
C THR A 14 -31.45 -63.59 57.28
N ALA A 15 -32.54 -63.15 56.65
CA ALA A 15 -32.48 -62.60 55.28
C ALA A 15 -31.72 -61.27 55.24
N LYS A 16 -31.96 -60.37 56.20
CA LYS A 16 -31.22 -59.10 56.31
C LYS A 16 -29.73 -59.29 56.60
N ALA A 17 -29.37 -60.30 57.40
CA ALA A 17 -27.97 -60.65 57.64
C ALA A 17 -27.27 -61.13 56.36
N ARG A 18 -27.87 -62.06 55.60
CA ARG A 18 -27.32 -62.53 54.31
C ARG A 18 -27.16 -61.39 53.31
N HIS A 19 -28.18 -60.55 53.15
CA HIS A 19 -28.10 -59.40 52.23
C HIS A 19 -27.02 -58.39 52.63
N ALA A 20 -26.78 -58.18 53.92
CA ALA A 20 -25.71 -57.30 54.40
C ALA A 20 -24.32 -57.92 54.19
N GLU A 21 -24.18 -59.23 54.40
CA GLU A 21 -22.94 -59.98 54.17
C GLU A 21 -22.57 -60.02 52.68
N ASP A 22 -23.53 -60.33 51.80
CA ASP A 22 -23.35 -60.32 50.36
C ASP A 22 -22.93 -58.92 49.85
N ALA A 23 -23.56 -57.87 50.38
CA ALA A 23 -23.23 -56.49 50.02
C ALA A 23 -21.82 -56.09 50.47
N ILE A 24 -21.41 -56.45 51.70
CA ILE A 24 -20.05 -56.20 52.19
C ILE A 24 -19.03 -56.95 51.33
N GLY A 25 -19.27 -58.23 51.03
CA GLY A 25 -18.38 -59.02 50.16
C GLY A 25 -18.29 -58.46 48.73
N HIS A 26 -19.40 -57.97 48.18
CA HIS A 26 -19.40 -57.32 46.87
C HIS A 26 -18.61 -56.01 46.88
N SER A 27 -18.85 -55.14 47.86
CA SER A 27 -18.12 -53.86 48.00
C SER A 27 -16.62 -54.08 48.26
N GLU A 28 -16.23 -55.12 49.02
CA GLU A 28 -14.83 -55.52 49.20
C GLU A 28 -14.17 -55.96 47.89
N GLY A 29 -14.86 -56.81 47.11
CA GLY A 29 -14.38 -57.24 45.81
C GLY A 29 -14.18 -56.05 44.87
N LEU A 30 -15.15 -55.15 44.83
CA LEU A 30 -15.11 -53.95 43.99
C LEU A 30 -13.98 -52.99 44.41
N VAL A 31 -13.83 -52.67 45.70
CA VAL A 31 -12.73 -51.83 46.19
C VAL A 31 -11.37 -52.47 45.88
N THR A 32 -11.25 -53.80 45.97
CA THR A 32 -10.01 -54.52 45.64
C THR A 32 -9.66 -54.43 44.15
N VAL A 33 -10.66 -54.53 43.26
CA VAL A 33 -10.46 -54.36 41.81
C VAL A 33 -10.09 -52.91 41.50
N LEU A 34 -10.80 -51.94 42.08
CA LEU A 34 -10.56 -50.52 41.83
C LEU A 34 -9.24 -50.01 42.42
N ARG A 35 -8.65 -50.67 43.42
CA ARG A 35 -7.28 -50.35 43.87
C ARG A 35 -6.23 -50.40 42.76
N LEU A 36 -6.49 -51.15 41.68
CA LEU A 36 -5.60 -51.21 40.52
C LEU A 36 -5.56 -49.91 39.71
N THR A 37 -6.54 -49.02 39.86
CA THR A 37 -6.64 -47.77 39.08
C THR A 37 -5.88 -46.59 39.70
N GLN A 38 -5.15 -46.81 40.80
CA GLN A 38 -4.38 -45.79 41.56
C GLN A 38 -5.23 -44.66 42.16
N ALA A 39 -6.56 -44.73 42.10
CA ALA A 39 -7.44 -43.79 42.79
C ALA A 39 -7.27 -43.92 44.31
N ASP A 40 -7.38 -42.80 45.04
CA ASP A 40 -7.37 -42.83 46.50
C ASP A 40 -8.73 -43.31 47.03
N LEU A 41 -8.81 -44.61 47.33
CA LEU A 41 -10.02 -45.28 47.80
C LEU A 41 -10.14 -45.34 49.34
N ARG A 42 -9.22 -44.71 50.09
CA ARG A 42 -9.28 -44.64 51.56
C ARG A 42 -10.67 -44.26 52.10
N PRO A 43 -11.41 -43.31 51.51
CA PRO A 43 -12.74 -42.94 52.01
C PRO A 43 -13.78 -44.06 51.84
N ALA A 44 -13.67 -44.87 50.77
CA ALA A 44 -14.51 -46.04 50.55
C ALA A 44 -14.13 -47.19 51.52
N GLU A 45 -12.83 -47.36 51.76
CA GLU A 45 -12.30 -48.36 52.71
C GLU A 45 -12.72 -48.07 54.16
N ASP A 46 -12.68 -46.80 54.58
CA ASP A 46 -13.14 -46.37 55.90
C ASP A 46 -14.64 -46.61 56.08
N THR A 47 -15.44 -46.31 55.04
CA THR A 47 -16.89 -46.56 55.04
C THR A 47 -17.19 -48.07 55.07
N LEU A 48 -16.40 -48.87 54.37
CA LEU A 48 -16.51 -50.34 54.37
C LEU A 48 -16.13 -50.93 55.74
N LYS A 49 -15.14 -50.36 56.43
CA LYS A 49 -14.80 -50.74 57.80
C LYS A 49 -15.96 -50.46 58.76
N ILE A 50 -16.59 -49.29 58.65
CA ILE A 50 -17.81 -48.95 59.42
C ILE A 50 -18.94 -49.95 59.13
N ALA A 51 -19.11 -50.38 57.88
CA ALA A 51 -20.10 -51.39 57.52
C ALA A 51 -19.86 -52.74 58.22
N LYS A 52 -18.59 -53.17 58.32
CA LYS A 52 -18.20 -54.39 59.05
C LYS A 52 -18.44 -54.27 60.56
N ASP A 53 -18.09 -53.13 61.15
CA ASP A 53 -18.30 -52.88 62.57
C ASP A 53 -19.79 -52.88 62.93
N LEU A 54 -20.64 -52.29 62.08
CA LEU A 54 -22.11 -52.33 62.22
C LEU A 54 -22.69 -53.73 62.01
N PHE A 55 -22.10 -54.53 61.12
CA PHE A 55 -22.47 -55.93 60.94
C PHE A 55 -22.15 -56.77 62.19
N ALA A 56 -20.97 -56.56 62.78
CA ALA A 56 -20.56 -57.19 64.04
C ALA A 56 -21.48 -56.81 65.22
N ALA A 57 -22.00 -55.57 65.23
CA ALA A 57 -22.99 -55.10 66.20
C ALA A 57 -24.44 -55.59 65.93
N GLN A 58 -24.65 -56.45 64.92
CA GLN A 58 -25.95 -56.95 64.47
C GLN A 58 -26.94 -55.88 63.95
N GLU A 59 -26.45 -54.68 63.60
CA GLU A 59 -27.25 -53.60 63.01
C GLU A 59 -27.34 -53.75 61.47
N TYR A 60 -27.84 -54.90 61.01
CA TYR A 60 -27.75 -55.34 59.60
C TYR A 60 -28.32 -54.36 58.56
N SER A 61 -29.36 -53.58 58.89
CA SER A 61 -29.91 -52.59 57.97
C SER A 61 -28.98 -51.38 57.76
N LYS A 62 -28.25 -50.98 58.80
CA LYS A 62 -27.27 -49.89 58.71
C LYS A 62 -25.97 -50.37 58.09
N ALA A 63 -25.56 -51.61 58.36
CA ALA A 63 -24.43 -52.27 57.69
C ALA A 63 -24.64 -52.37 56.17
N LEU A 64 -25.82 -52.80 55.73
CA LEU A 64 -26.19 -52.84 54.31
C LEU A 64 -26.15 -51.44 53.65
N ALA A 65 -26.66 -50.42 54.35
CA ALA A 65 -26.63 -49.04 53.85
C ALA A 65 -25.20 -48.50 53.74
N ALA A 66 -24.35 -48.75 54.73
CA ALA A 66 -22.94 -48.36 54.74
C ALA A 66 -22.12 -49.10 53.65
N ALA A 67 -22.37 -50.39 53.42
CA ALA A 67 -21.72 -51.15 52.34
C ALA A 67 -22.07 -50.57 50.96
N ARG A 68 -23.35 -50.33 50.69
CA ARG A 68 -23.79 -49.67 49.44
C ARG A 68 -23.24 -48.26 49.29
N GLN A 69 -23.07 -47.53 50.39
CA GLN A 69 -22.45 -46.21 50.39
C GLN A 69 -20.95 -46.31 50.05
N ALA A 70 -20.23 -47.29 50.60
CA ALA A 70 -18.82 -47.54 50.27
C ALA A 70 -18.63 -47.87 48.78
N GLU A 71 -19.51 -48.71 48.21
CA GLU A 71 -19.53 -49.02 46.78
C GLU A 71 -19.76 -47.77 45.92
N ALA A 72 -20.78 -46.97 46.25
CA ALA A 72 -21.07 -45.73 45.52
C ALA A 72 -19.91 -44.72 45.59
N ILE A 73 -19.26 -44.58 46.76
CA ILE A 73 -18.07 -43.74 46.92
C ILE A 73 -16.91 -44.29 46.07
N ALA A 74 -16.67 -45.60 46.07
CA ALA A 74 -15.58 -46.20 45.30
C ALA A 74 -15.75 -45.98 43.78
N ILE A 75 -16.95 -46.23 43.25
CA ILE A 75 -17.26 -46.03 41.81
C ILE A 75 -17.11 -44.55 41.44
N THR A 76 -17.70 -43.64 42.23
CA THR A 76 -17.64 -42.21 41.93
C THR A 76 -16.22 -41.65 42.02
N LEU A 77 -15.39 -42.12 42.96
CA LEU A 77 -13.99 -41.71 43.04
C LEU A 77 -13.16 -42.22 41.87
N ASP A 78 -13.38 -43.46 41.43
CA ASP A 78 -12.70 -44.00 40.25
C ASP A 78 -13.05 -43.21 38.97
N GLU A 79 -14.34 -42.96 38.75
CA GLU A 79 -14.80 -42.14 37.61
C GLU A 79 -14.22 -40.73 37.63
N ARG A 80 -14.22 -40.08 38.80
CA ARG A 80 -13.67 -38.74 38.99
C ARG A 80 -12.15 -38.73 38.77
N HIS A 81 -11.44 -39.72 39.30
CA HIS A 81 -9.99 -39.88 39.12
C HIS A 81 -9.63 -40.13 37.66
N SER A 82 -10.35 -41.00 36.96
CA SER A 82 -10.16 -41.26 35.52
C SER A 82 -10.38 -39.98 34.69
N GLY A 83 -11.43 -39.21 35.00
CA GLY A 83 -11.68 -37.91 34.38
C GLY A 83 -10.56 -36.90 34.61
N TYR A 84 -10.06 -36.81 35.84
CA TYR A 84 -8.90 -35.97 36.20
C TYR A 84 -7.63 -36.39 35.45
N GLN A 85 -7.30 -37.69 35.44
CA GLN A 85 -6.11 -38.18 34.72
C GLN A 85 -6.19 -37.91 33.22
N LYS A 86 -7.37 -38.06 32.62
CA LYS A 86 -7.59 -37.75 31.20
C LYS A 86 -7.35 -36.26 30.92
N ALA A 87 -7.87 -35.37 31.77
CA ALA A 87 -7.64 -33.93 31.64
C ALA A 87 -6.17 -33.55 31.84
N ALA A 88 -5.48 -34.16 32.81
CA ALA A 88 -4.06 -33.93 33.07
C ALA A 88 -3.19 -34.39 31.88
N ARG A 89 -3.49 -35.56 31.29
CA ARG A 89 -2.81 -36.05 30.09
C ARG A 89 -3.05 -35.13 28.89
N ALA A 90 -4.28 -34.69 28.67
CA ALA A 90 -4.61 -33.76 27.59
C ALA A 90 -3.81 -32.45 27.71
N LEU A 91 -3.76 -31.85 28.91
CA LEU A 91 -2.98 -30.64 29.13
C LEU A 91 -1.48 -30.85 28.92
N ARG A 92 -0.92 -31.99 29.36
CA ARG A 92 0.49 -32.35 29.11
C ARG A 92 0.80 -32.46 27.61
N THR A 93 -0.09 -33.09 26.83
CA THR A 93 0.06 -33.15 25.37
C THR A 93 0.06 -31.75 24.75
N THR A 94 -0.86 -30.87 25.16
CA THR A 94 -0.89 -29.48 24.68
C THR A 94 0.37 -28.70 25.07
N ILE A 95 0.90 -28.90 26.28
CA ILE A 95 2.18 -28.31 26.70
C ILE A 95 3.33 -28.79 25.81
N GLU A 96 3.40 -30.09 25.50
CA GLU A 96 4.43 -30.64 24.60
C GLU A 96 4.34 -30.05 23.19
N GLU A 97 3.13 -29.90 22.66
CA GLU A 97 2.89 -29.27 21.35
C GLU A 97 3.31 -27.79 21.35
N MET A 98 2.92 -27.04 22.38
CA MET A 98 3.32 -25.64 22.55
C MET A 98 4.84 -25.49 22.65
N ARG A 99 5.50 -26.40 23.37
CA ARG A 99 6.97 -26.39 23.51
C ARG A 99 7.68 -26.67 22.18
N ARG A 100 7.11 -27.53 21.31
CA ARG A 100 7.66 -27.76 19.96
C ARG A 100 7.60 -26.51 19.09
N LEU A 101 6.61 -25.65 19.31
CA LEU A 101 6.50 -24.35 18.63
C LEU A 101 7.31 -23.24 19.33
N GLY A 102 8.04 -23.55 20.41
CA GLY A 102 8.85 -22.58 21.14
C GLY A 102 8.06 -21.60 22.01
N LEU A 103 6.80 -21.90 22.32
CA LEU A 103 5.95 -21.06 23.16
C LEU A 103 6.27 -21.26 24.65
N HIS A 104 6.03 -20.23 25.45
CA HIS A 104 6.12 -20.31 26.91
C HIS A 104 5.03 -21.22 27.49
N THR A 105 5.43 -22.23 28.29
CA THR A 105 4.52 -23.23 28.88
C THR A 105 4.42 -23.18 30.41
N GLU A 106 5.19 -22.31 31.07
CA GLU A 106 5.33 -22.25 32.53
C GLU A 106 3.99 -22.05 33.26
N ASP A 107 3.11 -21.21 32.73
CA ASP A 107 1.80 -20.95 33.31
C ASP A 107 0.89 -22.19 33.32
N LEU A 108 0.92 -22.97 32.24
CA LEU A 108 0.15 -24.21 32.11
C LEU A 108 0.73 -25.32 32.99
N GLU A 109 2.05 -25.39 33.10
CA GLU A 109 2.74 -26.30 34.02
C GLU A 109 2.41 -25.97 35.50
N ALA A 110 2.33 -24.68 35.83
CA ALA A 110 1.87 -24.24 37.15
C ALA A 110 0.40 -24.59 37.43
N VAL A 111 -0.47 -24.69 36.40
CA VAL A 111 -1.83 -25.21 36.57
C VAL A 111 -1.82 -26.70 36.92
N LEU A 112 -0.93 -27.50 36.33
CA LEU A 112 -0.79 -28.92 36.70
C LEU A 112 -0.43 -29.07 38.18
N GLY A 113 0.55 -28.31 38.67
CA GLY A 113 0.93 -28.31 40.09
C GLY A 113 -0.21 -27.87 41.00
N ARG A 114 -0.91 -26.78 40.67
CA ARG A 114 -2.09 -26.32 41.44
C ARG A 114 -3.23 -27.33 41.45
N ALA A 115 -3.42 -28.08 40.36
CA ALA A 115 -4.44 -29.12 40.30
C ALA A 115 -4.07 -30.30 41.22
N GLU A 116 -2.80 -30.70 41.28
CA GLU A 116 -2.30 -31.71 42.22
C GLU A 116 -2.48 -31.27 43.68
N GLU A 117 -2.13 -30.03 44.00
CA GLU A 117 -2.37 -29.45 45.34
C GLU A 117 -3.85 -29.48 45.73
N LYS A 118 -4.74 -29.15 44.80
CA LYS A 118 -6.20 -29.22 45.02
C LYS A 118 -6.70 -30.64 45.26
N VAL A 119 -6.17 -31.63 44.54
CA VAL A 119 -6.50 -33.04 44.78
C VAL A 119 -6.11 -33.43 46.21
N LEU A 120 -4.90 -33.06 46.64
CA LEU A 120 -4.36 -33.36 47.97
C LEU A 120 -5.10 -32.62 49.09
N ALA A 121 -5.54 -31.39 48.86
CA ALA A 121 -6.31 -30.61 49.83
C ALA A 121 -7.66 -31.26 50.19
N GLY A 122 -8.24 -32.02 49.26
CA GLY A 122 -9.48 -32.78 49.44
C GLY A 122 -10.71 -31.91 49.77
N ILE A 123 -11.86 -32.56 49.90
CA ILE A 123 -13.13 -31.95 50.31
C ILE A 123 -13.88 -32.91 51.24
N TRP A 124 -14.75 -32.35 52.07
CA TRP A 124 -15.68 -33.15 52.86
C TRP A 124 -16.97 -33.36 52.07
N GLU A 125 -17.28 -34.62 51.74
CA GLU A 125 -18.49 -35.02 51.03
C GLU A 125 -19.16 -36.17 51.79
N ASN A 126 -20.45 -36.05 52.10
CA ASN A 126 -21.24 -37.11 52.77
C ASN A 126 -20.58 -37.68 54.04
N ARG A 127 -19.92 -36.83 54.85
CA ARG A 127 -19.18 -37.17 56.09
C ARG A 127 -17.88 -37.96 55.90
N ALA A 128 -17.42 -38.13 54.65
CA ALA A 128 -16.10 -38.66 54.33
C ALA A 128 -15.22 -37.55 53.75
N PHE A 129 -13.92 -37.57 54.08
CA PHE A 129 -12.94 -36.71 53.44
C PHE A 129 -12.48 -37.38 52.14
N VAL A 130 -12.74 -36.76 51.00
CA VAL A 130 -12.46 -37.32 49.67
C VAL A 130 -11.54 -36.41 48.85
N PRO A 131 -10.68 -36.94 47.96
CA PRO A 131 -9.86 -36.11 47.07
C PRO A 131 -10.71 -35.26 46.13
N ASN A 132 -10.31 -34.00 45.90
CA ASN A 132 -11.06 -33.06 45.06
C ASN A 132 -10.72 -33.18 43.57
N TYR A 133 -10.96 -34.36 42.99
CA TYR A 133 -10.73 -34.61 41.57
C TYR A 133 -11.61 -33.76 40.65
N LEU A 134 -12.80 -33.35 41.09
CA LEU A 134 -13.75 -32.58 40.27
C LEU A 134 -13.26 -31.16 40.03
N GLU A 135 -12.90 -30.39 41.07
CA GLU A 135 -12.37 -29.05 40.86
C GLU A 135 -11.03 -29.05 40.14
N ALA A 136 -10.16 -30.01 40.47
CA ALA A 136 -8.88 -30.17 39.79
C ALA A 136 -9.08 -30.46 38.30
N ARG A 137 -10.04 -31.32 37.94
CA ARG A 137 -10.41 -31.58 36.55
C ARG A 137 -10.91 -30.32 35.85
N VAL A 138 -11.81 -29.55 36.46
CA VAL A 138 -12.34 -28.31 35.85
C VAL A 138 -11.22 -27.29 35.58
N LEU A 139 -10.27 -27.15 36.51
CA LEU A 139 -9.10 -26.29 36.31
C LEU A 139 -8.25 -26.75 35.11
N LEU A 140 -7.99 -28.05 35.01
CA LEU A 140 -7.21 -28.63 33.92
C LEU A 140 -7.93 -28.53 32.57
N GLU A 141 -9.23 -28.80 32.52
CA GLU A 141 -10.02 -28.69 31.28
C GLU A 141 -10.07 -27.25 30.76
N ARG A 142 -10.21 -26.27 31.66
CA ARG A 142 -10.17 -24.85 31.29
C ARG A 142 -8.80 -24.46 30.75
N ALA A 143 -7.73 -24.77 31.47
CA ALA A 143 -6.37 -24.47 31.01
C ALA A 143 -6.02 -25.17 29.70
N ASN A 144 -6.50 -26.40 29.51
CA ASN A 144 -6.33 -27.13 28.25
C ASN A 144 -7.09 -26.48 27.09
N LYS A 145 -8.29 -25.95 27.34
CA LYS A 145 -9.03 -25.18 26.33
C LYS A 145 -8.27 -23.90 25.95
N ASP A 146 -7.88 -23.11 26.95
CA ASP A 146 -7.16 -21.85 26.73
C ASP A 146 -5.82 -22.10 26.01
N GLY A 147 -5.10 -23.18 26.38
CA GLY A 147 -3.86 -23.61 25.71
C GLY A 147 -4.07 -24.05 24.26
N ARG A 148 -5.15 -24.77 23.95
CA ARG A 148 -5.49 -25.16 22.57
C ARG A 148 -5.86 -23.96 21.71
N ASP A 149 -6.68 -23.05 22.24
CA ASP A 149 -7.05 -21.83 21.53
C ASP A 149 -5.80 -20.99 21.20
N LEU A 150 -4.81 -20.96 22.11
CA LEU A 150 -3.53 -20.30 21.87
C LEU A 150 -2.65 -21.07 20.87
N LEU A 151 -2.62 -22.40 20.94
CA LEU A 151 -1.88 -23.26 20.00
C LEU A 151 -2.40 -23.09 18.56
N ASP A 152 -3.71 -23.07 18.37
CA ASP A 152 -4.35 -22.88 17.06
C ASP A 152 -3.96 -21.53 16.47
N LYS A 153 -4.01 -20.46 17.28
CA LYS A 153 -3.59 -19.13 16.85
C LYS A 153 -2.08 -19.08 16.56
N ALA A 154 -1.25 -19.71 17.39
CA ALA A 154 0.20 -19.72 17.21
C ALA A 154 0.60 -20.47 15.93
N THR A 155 -0.13 -21.53 15.60
CA THR A 155 0.02 -22.26 14.33
C THR A 155 -0.30 -21.36 13.15
N GLU A 156 -1.41 -20.61 13.24
CA GLU A 156 -1.76 -19.61 12.22
C GLU A 156 -0.67 -18.54 12.09
N ALA A 157 -0.16 -18.00 13.20
CA ALA A 157 0.93 -17.04 13.18
C ALA A 157 2.21 -17.61 12.54
N SER A 158 2.57 -18.84 12.86
CA SER A 158 3.70 -19.54 12.25
C SER A 158 3.53 -19.69 10.74
N ASN A 159 2.32 -20.03 10.27
CA ASN A 159 2.02 -20.11 8.84
C ASN A 159 2.13 -18.74 8.16
N GLN A 160 1.64 -17.68 8.80
CA GLN A 160 1.73 -16.32 8.26
C GLN A 160 3.18 -15.82 8.20
N ILE A 161 4.00 -16.12 9.21
CA ILE A 161 5.44 -15.83 9.19
C ILE A 161 6.10 -16.57 8.02
N PHE A 162 5.78 -17.86 7.83
CA PHE A 162 6.30 -18.63 6.69
C PHE A 162 5.89 -18.05 5.33
N LEU A 163 4.65 -17.57 5.18
CA LEU A 163 4.22 -16.88 3.95
C LEU A 163 4.97 -15.57 3.73
N ALA A 164 5.25 -14.82 4.80
CA ALA A 164 6.03 -13.60 4.74
C ALA A 164 7.50 -13.86 4.37
N GLU A 165 8.10 -14.95 4.87
CA GLU A 165 9.42 -15.44 4.46
C GLU A 165 9.42 -15.77 2.97
N LEU A 166 8.47 -16.58 2.51
CA LEU A 166 8.35 -16.95 1.10
C LEU A 166 8.15 -15.73 0.18
N ALA A 167 7.37 -14.74 0.62
CA ALA A 167 7.18 -13.49 -0.12
C ALA A 167 8.48 -12.67 -0.22
N THR A 168 9.28 -12.68 0.85
CA THR A 168 10.59 -12.00 0.91
C THR A 168 11.60 -12.72 0.01
N GLU A 169 11.67 -14.06 0.06
CA GLU A 169 12.49 -14.85 -0.87
C GLU A 169 12.07 -14.63 -2.33
N ALA A 170 10.77 -14.61 -2.61
CA ALA A 170 10.26 -14.36 -3.96
C ALA A 170 10.58 -12.94 -4.49
N LEU A 171 10.80 -11.97 -3.59
CA LEU A 171 11.33 -10.64 -3.95
C LEU A 171 12.83 -10.72 -4.30
N LEU A 172 13.60 -11.54 -3.60
CA LEU A 172 15.03 -11.74 -3.85
C LEU A 172 15.31 -12.56 -5.12
N ASP A 173 14.41 -13.47 -5.48
CA ASP A 173 14.49 -14.32 -6.68
C ASP A 173 14.16 -13.58 -7.99
N VAL A 174 13.93 -12.27 -7.95
CA VAL A 174 13.59 -11.52 -9.16
C VAL A 174 14.79 -11.45 -10.10
N SER A 175 14.61 -11.92 -11.33
CA SER A 175 15.63 -11.82 -12.38
C SER A 175 15.90 -10.36 -12.77
N GLY A 176 17.17 -10.01 -12.96
CA GLY A 176 17.58 -8.72 -13.53
C GLY A 176 18.53 -7.84 -12.72
N PRO A 177 18.66 -7.95 -11.37
CA PRO A 177 19.67 -7.17 -10.66
C PRO A 177 21.08 -7.55 -11.13
N ALA A 178 21.91 -6.55 -11.43
CA ALA A 178 23.30 -6.77 -11.82
C ALA A 178 24.15 -7.28 -10.64
N ASP A 179 23.78 -6.92 -9.41
CA ASP A 179 24.38 -7.42 -8.18
C ASP A 179 23.27 -7.91 -7.22
N PRO A 180 23.03 -9.23 -7.15
CA PRO A 180 22.01 -9.81 -6.28
C PRO A 180 22.22 -9.52 -4.79
N ARG A 181 23.47 -9.33 -4.35
CA ARG A 181 23.77 -9.06 -2.92
C ARG A 181 23.40 -7.64 -2.56
N ALA A 182 23.82 -6.66 -3.37
CA ALA A 182 23.44 -5.26 -3.16
C ALA A 182 21.92 -5.07 -3.26
N PHE A 183 21.25 -5.84 -4.12
CA PHE A 183 19.79 -5.86 -4.18
C PHE A 183 19.17 -6.37 -2.88
N ALA A 184 19.64 -7.50 -2.37
CA ALA A 184 19.12 -8.09 -1.13
C ALA A 184 19.30 -7.14 0.08
N ASP A 185 20.49 -6.56 0.21
CA ASP A 185 20.81 -5.61 1.29
C ASP A 185 19.90 -4.36 1.27
N GLY A 186 19.48 -3.91 0.08
CA GLY A 186 18.60 -2.75 -0.04
C GLY A 186 17.11 -3.07 0.05
N ALA A 187 16.68 -4.22 -0.48
CA ALA A 187 15.28 -4.55 -0.67
C ALA A 187 14.66 -5.43 0.43
N ALA A 188 15.48 -6.21 1.15
CA ALA A 188 15.01 -7.23 2.08
C ALA A 188 15.52 -7.07 3.52
N THR A 189 16.60 -6.35 3.79
CA THR A 189 17.17 -6.26 5.16
C THR A 189 16.18 -5.74 6.21
N ASP A 190 15.33 -4.77 5.86
CA ASP A 190 14.28 -4.30 6.76
C ASP A 190 13.17 -5.33 6.97
N LEU A 191 12.84 -6.11 5.92
CA LEU A 191 11.88 -7.22 5.99
C LEU A 191 12.43 -8.37 6.82
N GLU A 192 13.70 -8.73 6.69
CA GLU A 192 14.38 -9.76 7.49
C GLU A 192 14.45 -9.38 8.97
N SER A 193 14.76 -8.12 9.28
CA SER A 193 14.68 -7.62 10.66
C SER A 193 13.27 -7.72 11.22
N ALA A 194 12.26 -7.34 10.43
CA ALA A 194 10.86 -7.42 10.84
C ALA A 194 10.37 -8.87 10.98
N LEU A 195 10.88 -9.81 10.17
CA LEU A 195 10.62 -11.24 10.32
C LEU A 195 11.15 -11.74 11.66
N HIS A 196 12.38 -11.36 12.02
CA HIS A 196 12.95 -11.69 13.32
C HIS A 196 12.10 -11.12 14.48
N ASP A 197 11.58 -9.90 14.34
CA ASP A 197 10.66 -9.31 15.31
C ASP A 197 9.34 -10.10 15.39
N ALA A 198 8.77 -10.53 14.25
CA ALA A 198 7.56 -11.36 14.23
C ALA A 198 7.77 -12.71 14.93
N THR A 199 8.90 -13.39 14.68
CA THR A 199 9.26 -14.64 15.36
C THR A 199 9.45 -14.42 16.86
N ARG A 200 10.04 -13.29 17.26
CA ARG A 200 10.21 -12.93 18.68
C ARG A 200 8.87 -12.69 19.36
N GLU A 201 7.96 -11.93 18.74
CA GLU A 201 6.62 -11.69 19.27
C GLU A 201 5.84 -13.01 19.42
N LEU A 202 5.99 -13.94 18.48
CA LEU A 202 5.40 -15.28 18.59
C LEU A 202 5.97 -16.05 19.79
N ALA A 203 7.30 -16.06 19.97
CA ALA A 203 7.95 -16.73 21.09
C ALA A 203 7.49 -16.16 22.45
N LEU A 204 7.28 -14.83 22.53
CA LEU A 204 6.75 -14.14 23.71
C LEU A 204 5.25 -14.39 23.94
N GLY A 205 4.56 -15.11 23.06
CA GLY A 205 3.12 -15.40 23.14
C GLY A 205 2.22 -14.28 22.62
N ASN A 206 2.77 -13.22 22.02
CA ASN A 206 2.00 -12.17 21.35
C ASN A 206 1.65 -12.56 19.91
N VAL A 207 0.75 -13.54 19.81
CA VAL A 207 0.37 -14.14 18.53
C VAL A 207 -0.27 -13.14 17.57
N ASP A 208 -1.15 -12.26 18.07
CA ASP A 208 -1.81 -11.23 17.24
C ASP A 208 -0.82 -10.15 16.77
N GLY A 209 0.23 -9.86 17.56
CA GLY A 209 1.36 -9.02 17.14
C GLY A 209 2.12 -9.65 15.97
N ALA A 210 2.53 -10.91 16.13
CA ALA A 210 3.27 -11.66 15.11
C ALA A 210 2.50 -11.73 13.78
N ILE A 211 1.20 -12.05 13.80
CA ILE A 211 0.36 -12.09 12.59
C ILE A 211 0.31 -10.74 11.88
N ARG A 212 0.15 -9.64 12.62
CA ARG A 212 0.09 -8.30 12.02
C ARG A 212 1.39 -7.92 11.34
N ILE A 213 2.52 -8.19 12.00
CA ILE A 213 3.85 -7.92 11.44
C ILE A 213 4.06 -8.78 10.18
N ALA A 214 3.80 -10.09 10.26
CA ALA A 214 3.95 -10.99 9.12
C ALA A 214 3.11 -10.57 7.90
N LYS A 215 1.83 -10.22 8.09
CA LYS A 215 0.97 -9.71 7.00
C LYS A 215 1.49 -8.41 6.38
N GLN A 216 2.06 -7.52 7.19
CA GLN A 216 2.65 -6.29 6.70
C GLN A 216 3.89 -6.58 5.85
N ILE A 217 4.72 -7.54 6.27
CA ILE A 217 5.91 -7.98 5.53
C ILE A 217 5.49 -8.58 4.19
N GLU A 218 4.55 -9.52 4.18
CA GLU A 218 4.01 -10.14 2.96
C GLU A 218 3.51 -9.07 1.97
N ALA A 219 2.69 -8.12 2.43
CA ALA A 219 2.16 -7.06 1.60
C ALA A 219 3.24 -6.12 1.06
N THR A 220 4.27 -5.84 1.87
CA THR A 220 5.37 -4.94 1.48
C THR A 220 6.30 -5.62 0.49
N ALA A 221 6.67 -6.88 0.73
CA ALA A 221 7.47 -7.70 -0.17
C ALA A 221 6.77 -7.86 -1.53
N GLY A 222 5.48 -8.21 -1.52
CA GLY A 222 4.66 -8.35 -2.73
C GLY A 222 4.57 -7.03 -3.52
N ARG A 223 4.38 -5.90 -2.83
CA ARG A 223 4.37 -4.57 -3.46
C ARG A 223 5.72 -4.24 -4.10
N ARG A 224 6.82 -4.35 -3.35
CA ARG A 224 8.18 -4.09 -3.86
C ARG A 224 8.50 -4.95 -5.07
N ARG A 225 8.11 -6.22 -5.06
CA ARG A 225 8.31 -7.13 -6.19
C ARG A 225 7.56 -6.67 -7.43
N SER A 226 6.28 -6.29 -7.27
CA SER A 226 5.46 -5.74 -8.36
C SER A 226 6.06 -4.44 -8.91
N ASP A 227 6.42 -3.52 -8.01
CA ASP A 227 6.95 -2.20 -8.35
C ASP A 227 8.30 -2.31 -9.06
N TYR A 228 9.19 -3.20 -8.60
CA TYR A 228 10.44 -3.50 -9.31
C TYR A 228 10.17 -3.99 -10.73
N GLY A 229 9.26 -4.96 -10.90
CA GLY A 229 8.88 -5.47 -12.22
C GLY A 229 8.24 -4.41 -13.13
N GLU A 230 7.54 -3.43 -12.57
CA GLU A 230 7.06 -2.27 -13.32
C GLU A 230 8.21 -1.31 -13.68
N GLY A 231 9.07 -0.97 -12.73
CA GLY A 231 10.22 -0.08 -12.94
C GLY A 231 11.13 -0.56 -14.06
N VAL A 232 11.47 -1.85 -14.07
CA VAL A 232 12.28 -2.46 -15.14
C VAL A 232 11.58 -2.36 -16.50
N ARG A 233 10.26 -2.59 -16.56
CA ARG A 233 9.48 -2.44 -17.80
C ARG A 233 9.46 -1.00 -18.28
N VAL A 234 9.27 -0.04 -17.38
CA VAL A 234 9.27 1.40 -17.70
C VAL A 234 10.64 1.84 -18.21
N LEU A 235 11.74 1.40 -17.58
CA LEU A 235 13.09 1.73 -18.04
C LEU A 235 13.37 1.13 -19.43
N LYS A 236 12.99 -0.12 -19.68
CA LYS A 236 13.15 -0.74 -20.99
C LYS A 236 12.34 0.00 -22.08
N ALA A 237 11.12 0.42 -21.76
CA ALA A 237 10.31 1.22 -22.67
C ALA A 237 10.91 2.61 -22.90
N LEU A 238 11.45 3.23 -21.86
CA LEU A 238 12.17 4.50 -21.93
C LEU A 238 13.42 4.39 -22.82
N GLU A 239 14.24 3.35 -22.66
CA GLU A 239 15.41 3.11 -23.51
C GLU A 239 15.04 3.02 -24.99
N SER A 240 13.98 2.27 -25.32
CA SER A 240 13.45 2.19 -26.69
C SER A 240 12.99 3.56 -27.19
N HIS A 241 12.25 4.31 -26.37
CA HIS A 241 11.75 5.62 -26.73
C HIS A 241 12.88 6.65 -26.94
N LEU A 242 13.91 6.62 -26.09
CA LEU A 242 15.10 7.46 -26.25
C LEU A 242 15.88 7.08 -27.52
N ALA A 243 15.93 5.80 -27.88
CA ALA A 243 16.53 5.38 -29.14
C ALA A 243 15.78 5.93 -30.37
N ASP A 244 14.44 5.94 -30.33
CA ASP A 244 13.61 6.53 -31.38
C ASP A 244 13.83 8.05 -31.48
N LEU A 245 13.82 8.75 -30.34
CA LEU A 245 14.10 10.18 -30.27
C LEU A 245 15.51 10.52 -30.78
N ARG A 246 16.50 9.68 -30.51
CA ARG A 246 17.85 9.82 -31.06
C ARG A 246 17.85 9.67 -32.59
N GLY A 247 17.05 8.73 -33.12
CA GLY A 247 16.83 8.58 -34.55
C GLY A 247 16.17 9.81 -35.19
N GLU A 248 15.31 10.51 -34.45
CA GLU A 248 14.71 11.79 -34.87
C GLU A 248 15.69 12.99 -34.78
N GLY A 249 16.87 12.82 -34.17
CA GLY A 249 17.88 13.88 -33.97
C GLY A 249 17.75 14.66 -32.66
N VAL A 250 17.03 14.12 -31.67
CA VAL A 250 16.84 14.73 -30.35
C VAL A 250 18.06 14.49 -29.44
N ALA A 251 18.43 15.49 -28.64
CA ALA A 251 19.49 15.39 -27.65
C ALA A 251 18.99 14.67 -26.39
N THR A 252 19.27 13.36 -26.29
CA THR A 252 18.75 12.48 -25.24
C THR A 252 19.73 12.18 -24.09
N GLU A 253 21.01 12.54 -24.23
CA GLU A 253 22.11 12.17 -23.31
C GLU A 253 21.82 12.44 -21.82
N ARG A 254 21.14 13.56 -21.52
CA ARG A 254 20.79 13.92 -20.14
C ARG A 254 19.80 12.94 -19.52
N VAL A 255 18.80 12.51 -20.29
CA VAL A 255 17.77 11.58 -19.80
C VAL A 255 18.34 10.16 -19.70
N GLU A 256 19.27 9.81 -20.59
CA GLU A 256 19.99 8.53 -20.57
C GLU A 256 20.84 8.36 -19.31
N THR A 257 21.67 9.35 -18.98
CA THR A 257 22.47 9.29 -17.75
C THR A 257 21.61 9.19 -16.49
N GLN A 258 20.44 9.85 -16.48
CA GLN A 258 19.47 9.71 -15.39
C GLN A 258 18.78 8.34 -15.39
N ALA A 259 18.49 7.76 -16.56
CA ALA A 259 17.94 6.41 -16.67
C ALA A 259 18.93 5.36 -16.14
N GLU A 260 20.23 5.51 -16.40
CA GLU A 260 21.29 4.68 -15.82
C GLU A 260 21.31 4.79 -14.29
N THR A 261 21.15 6.00 -13.73
CA THR A 261 21.05 6.14 -12.27
C THR A 261 19.81 5.47 -11.69
N ALA A 262 18.66 5.56 -12.38
CA ALA A 262 17.44 4.87 -11.97
C ALA A 262 17.60 3.35 -12.03
N ALA A 263 18.24 2.82 -13.08
CA ALA A 263 18.58 1.40 -13.19
C ALA A 263 19.54 0.96 -12.07
N SER A 264 20.55 1.77 -11.74
CA SER A 264 21.46 1.50 -10.63
C SER A 264 20.76 1.48 -9.27
N MET A 265 19.79 2.38 -9.05
CA MET A 265 18.98 2.39 -7.83
C MET A 265 18.15 1.10 -7.69
N LEU A 266 17.47 0.69 -8.78
CA LEU A 266 16.72 -0.56 -8.80
C LEU A 266 17.63 -1.76 -8.56
N ALA A 267 18.81 -1.80 -9.17
CA ALA A 267 19.79 -2.88 -8.97
C ALA A 267 20.31 -2.97 -7.53
N LYS A 268 20.32 -1.86 -6.78
CA LYS A 268 20.71 -1.80 -5.36
C LYS A 268 19.54 -2.02 -4.39
N GLY A 269 18.38 -2.46 -4.89
CA GLY A 269 17.21 -2.72 -4.04
C GLY A 269 16.45 -1.48 -3.58
N LEU A 270 16.81 -0.28 -4.05
CA LEU A 270 16.08 0.97 -3.80
C LEU A 270 14.87 1.07 -4.74
N VAL A 271 13.90 0.16 -4.57
CA VAL A 271 12.77 -0.03 -5.48
C VAL A 271 11.92 1.25 -5.60
N ASP A 272 11.37 1.73 -4.48
CA ASP A 272 10.45 2.88 -4.48
C ASP A 272 11.03 4.15 -5.17
N PRO A 273 12.24 4.63 -4.80
CA PRO A 273 12.82 5.80 -5.46
C PRO A 273 13.23 5.51 -6.92
N GLY A 274 13.70 4.30 -7.22
CA GLY A 274 14.07 3.91 -8.58
C GLY A 274 12.87 3.91 -9.53
N VAL A 275 11.74 3.34 -9.11
CA VAL A 275 10.49 3.33 -9.88
C VAL A 275 9.93 4.74 -10.05
N ALA A 276 9.93 5.54 -8.99
CA ALA A 276 9.47 6.93 -9.06
C ALA A 276 10.31 7.75 -10.05
N MET A 277 11.64 7.56 -10.04
CA MET A 277 12.53 8.21 -10.99
C MET A 277 12.27 7.72 -12.42
N ALA A 278 12.13 6.41 -12.65
CA ALA A 278 11.84 5.84 -13.95
C ALA A 278 10.54 6.40 -14.56
N ARG A 279 9.45 6.48 -13.78
CA ARG A 279 8.18 7.07 -14.21
C ARG A 279 8.34 8.55 -14.58
N ARG A 280 9.04 9.33 -13.75
CA ARG A 280 9.32 10.75 -14.03
C ARG A 280 10.10 10.92 -15.33
N LEU A 281 11.14 10.11 -15.55
CA LEU A 281 11.96 10.17 -16.76
C LEU A 281 11.18 9.75 -18.01
N SER A 282 10.27 8.79 -17.89
CA SER A 282 9.36 8.42 -18.98
C SER A 282 8.46 9.59 -19.40
N GLU A 283 7.91 10.36 -18.45
CA GLU A 283 7.10 11.54 -18.77
C GLU A 283 7.96 12.69 -19.32
N GLU A 284 9.17 12.87 -18.78
CA GLU A 284 10.11 13.86 -19.28
C GLU A 284 10.53 13.58 -20.73
N ALA A 285 10.80 12.31 -21.08
CA ALA A 285 11.16 11.92 -22.43
C ALA A 285 10.02 12.16 -23.44
N LYS A 286 8.77 11.88 -23.06
CA LYS A 286 7.59 12.21 -23.88
C LYS A 286 7.50 13.72 -24.12
N GLY A 287 7.60 14.52 -23.05
CA GLY A 287 7.59 15.98 -23.15
C GLY A 287 8.74 16.53 -24.01
N LEU A 288 9.91 15.91 -23.94
CA LEU A 288 11.05 16.26 -24.80
C LEU A 288 10.74 16.02 -26.27
N GLY A 289 10.16 14.87 -26.62
CA GLY A 289 9.73 14.56 -27.99
C GLY A 289 8.67 15.52 -28.51
N ASP A 290 7.67 15.84 -27.69
CA ASP A 290 6.60 16.77 -28.07
C ASP A 290 7.12 18.20 -28.28
N THR A 291 8.00 18.68 -27.40
CA THR A 291 8.63 20.01 -27.56
C THR A 291 9.54 20.07 -28.77
N TYR A 292 10.27 19.00 -29.08
CA TYR A 292 11.07 18.91 -30.30
C TYR A 292 10.21 19.00 -31.55
N ARG A 293 9.15 18.18 -31.65
CA ARG A 293 8.23 18.19 -32.81
C ARG A 293 7.52 19.53 -32.98
N ALA A 294 7.12 20.16 -31.87
CA ALA A 294 6.53 21.49 -31.90
C ALA A 294 7.53 22.55 -32.38
N ALA A 295 8.78 22.49 -31.94
CA ALA A 295 9.82 23.43 -32.34
C ALA A 295 10.23 23.23 -33.80
N THR A 296 10.33 22.00 -34.30
CA THR A 296 10.65 21.72 -35.71
C THR A 296 9.51 22.13 -36.64
N THR A 297 8.27 21.78 -36.32
CA THR A 297 7.09 22.22 -37.09
C THR A 297 6.96 23.73 -37.07
N GLY A 298 7.10 24.36 -35.90
CA GLY A 298 7.05 25.81 -35.75
C GLY A 298 8.17 26.54 -36.51
N LEU A 299 9.37 25.95 -36.61
CA LEU A 299 10.45 26.50 -37.43
C LEU A 299 10.09 26.43 -38.92
N VAL A 300 9.60 25.29 -39.41
CA VAL A 300 9.19 25.13 -40.82
C VAL A 300 8.08 26.13 -41.17
N ASP A 301 7.07 26.26 -40.31
CA ASP A 301 5.97 27.21 -40.50
C ASP A 301 6.47 28.66 -40.50
N ALA A 302 7.37 29.02 -39.58
CA ALA A 302 7.97 30.34 -39.53
C ALA A 302 8.83 30.64 -40.77
N GLU A 303 9.55 29.66 -41.30
CA GLU A 303 10.34 29.79 -42.53
C GLU A 303 9.45 29.95 -43.77
N ILE A 304 8.35 29.20 -43.87
CA ILE A 304 7.37 29.35 -44.96
C ILE A 304 6.73 30.74 -44.91
N LEU A 305 6.28 31.17 -43.73
CA LEU A 305 5.71 32.49 -43.53
C LEU A 305 6.71 33.59 -43.86
N TYR A 306 7.97 33.43 -43.44
CA TYR A 306 9.02 34.37 -43.77
C TYR A 306 9.23 34.45 -45.28
N ALA A 307 9.37 33.31 -45.96
CA ALA A 307 9.57 33.27 -47.41
C ALA A 307 8.39 33.88 -48.21
N GLN A 308 7.15 33.65 -47.77
CA GLN A 308 5.97 34.30 -48.35
C GLN A 308 6.02 35.81 -48.15
N LEU A 309 6.29 36.27 -46.92
CA LEU A 309 6.38 37.69 -46.61
C LEU A 309 7.52 38.36 -47.40
N THR A 310 8.68 37.71 -47.55
CA THR A 310 9.80 38.25 -48.33
C THR A 310 9.44 38.40 -49.81
N ARG A 311 8.68 37.46 -50.39
CA ARG A 311 8.14 37.62 -51.77
C ARG A 311 7.18 38.80 -51.89
N GLU A 312 6.49 39.15 -50.82
CA GLU A 312 5.62 40.34 -50.72
C GLU A 312 6.39 41.62 -50.33
N GLY A 313 7.73 41.63 -50.39
CA GLY A 313 8.58 42.79 -50.09
C GLY A 313 8.96 42.97 -48.62
N PHE A 314 8.60 42.04 -47.73
CA PHE A 314 8.87 42.15 -46.30
C PHE A 314 10.29 41.70 -45.92
N HIS A 315 11.07 42.61 -45.34
CA HIS A 315 12.44 42.34 -44.88
C HIS A 315 12.62 42.75 -43.42
N SER A 316 12.52 41.81 -42.48
CA SER A 316 12.65 42.08 -41.04
C SER A 316 13.87 41.44 -40.41
N TYR A 317 14.84 42.27 -40.03
CA TYR A 317 16.05 41.86 -39.33
C TYR A 317 15.74 41.19 -37.97
N GLU A 318 14.75 41.69 -37.22
CA GLU A 318 14.32 41.08 -35.96
C GLU A 318 13.76 39.65 -36.16
N ALA A 319 13.06 39.41 -37.27
CA ALA A 319 12.51 38.09 -37.55
C ALA A 319 13.59 37.13 -38.06
N ASP A 320 14.52 37.62 -38.90
CA ASP A 320 15.64 36.84 -39.42
C ASP A 320 16.60 36.40 -38.30
N THR A 321 16.94 37.31 -37.39
CA THR A 321 17.74 37.00 -36.19
C THR A 321 17.03 36.00 -35.29
N ALA A 322 15.73 36.18 -35.03
CA ALA A 322 14.96 35.25 -34.22
C ALA A 322 14.85 33.84 -34.83
N ILE A 323 14.66 33.72 -36.15
CA ILE A 323 14.66 32.40 -36.84
C ILE A 323 16.05 31.76 -36.79
N ARG A 324 17.12 32.54 -36.99
CA ARG A 324 18.50 32.04 -36.89
C ARG A 324 18.81 31.53 -35.47
N ASP A 325 18.40 32.28 -34.45
CA ASP A 325 18.57 31.91 -33.04
C ASP A 325 17.72 30.68 -32.68
N ALA A 326 16.50 30.57 -33.21
CA ALA A 326 15.67 29.37 -33.07
C ALA A 326 16.36 28.13 -33.69
N ARG A 327 16.95 28.26 -34.89
CA ARG A 327 17.71 27.18 -35.56
C ARG A 327 18.97 26.80 -34.79
N LYS A 328 19.62 27.77 -34.14
CA LYS A 328 20.78 27.51 -33.27
C LYS A 328 20.32 26.76 -32.01
N ALA A 329 19.28 27.22 -31.35
CA ALA A 329 18.72 26.59 -30.15
C ALA A 329 18.22 25.15 -30.40
N LEU A 330 17.63 24.87 -31.58
CA LEU A 330 17.26 23.51 -32.01
C LEU A 330 18.48 22.58 -32.12
N ARG A 331 19.58 23.07 -32.72
CA ARG A 331 20.83 22.29 -32.86
C ARG A 331 21.53 22.04 -31.52
N GLU A 332 21.38 22.97 -30.59
CA GLU A 332 21.91 22.87 -29.22
C GLU A 332 21.02 22.04 -28.27
N GLY A 333 19.90 21.49 -28.76
CA GLY A 333 18.97 20.70 -27.95
C GLY A 333 18.11 21.51 -26.97
N SER A 334 18.13 22.85 -27.06
CA SER A 334 17.37 23.76 -26.21
C SER A 334 16.00 24.09 -26.81
N TYR A 335 15.11 23.08 -26.91
CA TYR A 335 13.82 23.19 -27.62
C TYR A 335 12.87 24.24 -27.05
N ALA A 336 12.83 24.40 -25.72
CA ALA A 336 12.03 25.44 -25.08
C ALA A 336 12.47 26.86 -25.51
N ARG A 337 13.79 27.11 -25.58
CA ARG A 337 14.32 28.38 -26.07
C ARG A 337 14.02 28.57 -27.55
N ALA A 338 14.07 27.51 -28.35
CA ALA A 338 13.69 27.59 -29.75
C ALA A 338 12.24 28.06 -29.92
N LEU A 339 11.31 27.54 -29.13
CA LEU A 339 9.91 27.99 -29.13
C LEU A 339 9.76 29.46 -28.73
N GLU A 340 10.51 29.94 -27.73
CA GLU A 340 10.52 31.36 -27.36
C GLU A 340 11.01 32.26 -28.51
N HIS A 341 12.09 31.84 -29.20
CA HIS A 341 12.60 32.57 -30.37
C HIS A 341 11.59 32.57 -31.52
N LEU A 342 10.88 31.46 -31.75
CA LEU A 342 9.80 31.38 -32.74
C LEU A 342 8.61 32.29 -32.38
N GLN A 343 8.24 32.39 -31.11
CA GLN A 343 7.22 33.33 -30.65
C GLN A 343 7.64 34.79 -30.89
N ARG A 344 8.92 35.12 -30.66
CA ARG A 344 9.46 36.45 -30.97
C ARG A 344 9.41 36.75 -32.47
N ALA A 345 9.77 35.77 -33.32
CA ALA A 345 9.66 35.90 -34.77
C ALA A 345 8.20 36.14 -35.20
N HIS A 346 7.25 35.37 -34.65
CA HIS A 346 5.83 35.54 -34.93
C HIS A 346 5.30 36.91 -34.49
N ALA A 347 5.69 37.37 -33.31
CA ALA A 347 5.33 38.71 -32.84
C ALA A 347 5.89 39.81 -33.77
N ALA A 348 7.10 39.65 -34.29
CA ALA A 348 7.68 40.56 -35.28
C ALA A 348 6.89 40.54 -36.61
N PHE A 349 6.43 39.37 -37.06
CA PHE A 349 5.55 39.24 -38.23
C PHE A 349 4.23 39.98 -38.03
N VAL A 350 3.55 39.78 -36.90
CA VAL A 350 2.28 40.44 -36.60
C VAL A 350 2.44 41.96 -36.52
N ARG A 351 3.44 42.45 -35.77
CA ARG A 351 3.71 43.90 -35.64
C ARG A 351 3.86 44.55 -37.01
N ARG A 352 4.65 43.94 -37.90
CA ARG A 352 4.98 44.56 -39.17
C ARG A 352 3.91 44.34 -40.25
N LYS A 353 3.13 43.27 -40.17
CA LYS A 353 1.88 43.12 -40.94
C LYS A 353 0.87 44.21 -40.58
N ASN A 354 0.73 44.52 -39.28
CA ASN A 354 -0.14 45.61 -38.83
C ASN A 354 0.35 46.97 -39.35
N VAL A 355 1.66 47.26 -39.27
CA VAL A 355 2.25 48.47 -39.84
C VAL A 355 1.97 48.59 -41.34
N ARG A 356 2.13 47.52 -42.11
CA ARG A 356 1.80 47.49 -43.54
C ARG A 356 0.31 47.77 -43.78
N GLN A 357 -0.58 47.14 -43.03
CA GLN A 357 -2.03 47.37 -43.17
C GLN A 357 -2.43 48.81 -42.82
N THR A 358 -1.85 49.39 -41.77
CA THR A 358 -2.09 50.79 -41.41
C THR A 358 -1.56 51.75 -42.48
N LEU A 359 -0.38 51.48 -43.03
CA LEU A 359 0.18 52.28 -44.12
C LEU A 359 -0.64 52.16 -45.40
N ALA A 360 -1.08 50.95 -45.77
CA ALA A 360 -1.96 50.74 -46.92
C ALA A 360 -3.27 51.54 -46.79
N LYS A 361 -3.91 51.48 -45.60
CA LYS A 361 -5.12 52.29 -45.33
C LYS A 361 -4.84 53.78 -45.42
N ALA A 362 -3.73 54.24 -44.85
CA ALA A 362 -3.34 55.65 -44.90
C ALA A 362 -3.06 56.13 -46.34
N ILE A 363 -2.45 55.30 -47.19
CA ILE A 363 -2.24 55.60 -48.62
C ILE A 363 -3.58 55.77 -49.32
N GLU A 364 -4.51 54.83 -49.15
CA GLU A 364 -5.84 54.90 -49.77
C GLU A 364 -6.67 56.11 -49.27
N GLU A 365 -6.64 56.40 -47.97
CA GLU A 365 -7.31 57.59 -47.40
C GLU A 365 -6.73 58.89 -47.96
N THR A 366 -5.40 58.97 -48.07
CA THR A 366 -4.72 60.15 -48.63
C THR A 366 -5.01 60.29 -50.12
N ARG A 367 -5.04 59.18 -50.87
CA ARG A 367 -5.43 59.14 -52.28
C ARG A 367 -6.86 59.63 -52.49
N ALA A 368 -7.81 59.17 -51.66
CA ALA A 368 -9.20 59.63 -51.72
C ALA A 368 -9.33 61.14 -51.46
N ARG A 369 -8.57 61.69 -50.50
CA ARG A 369 -8.54 63.14 -50.23
C ARG A 369 -7.94 63.95 -51.37
N VAL A 370 -6.88 63.45 -52.00
CA VAL A 370 -6.28 64.11 -53.18
C VAL A 370 -7.28 64.19 -54.33
N VAL A 371 -8.02 63.11 -54.60
CA VAL A 371 -9.07 63.10 -55.65
C VAL A 371 -10.19 64.09 -55.35
N GLN A 372 -10.62 64.22 -54.09
CA GLN A 372 -11.63 65.21 -53.67
C GLN A 372 -11.16 66.66 -53.82
N LEU A 373 -9.85 66.91 -53.68
CA LEU A 373 -9.26 68.25 -53.73
C LEU A 373 -8.70 68.62 -55.12
N GLN A 374 -8.73 67.70 -56.09
CA GLN A 374 -8.32 67.97 -57.48
C GLN A 374 -9.22 69.01 -58.16
N ASP A 375 -10.51 69.04 -57.85
CA ASP A 375 -11.46 70.01 -58.41
C ASP A 375 -11.27 71.43 -57.85
N ALA A 376 -10.51 71.59 -56.76
CA ALA A 376 -10.28 72.87 -56.08
C ALA A 376 -9.11 73.69 -56.66
N GLY A 377 -8.35 73.17 -57.63
CA GLY A 377 -7.31 73.93 -58.35
C GLY A 377 -6.15 74.44 -57.48
N LEU A 378 -5.81 73.75 -56.41
CA LEU A 378 -4.80 74.17 -55.44
C LEU A 378 -3.36 73.95 -55.97
N PRO A 379 -2.43 74.91 -55.79
CA PRO A 379 -1.11 74.90 -56.44
C PRO A 379 -0.15 73.81 -55.95
N PHE A 380 -0.41 73.22 -54.77
CA PHE A 380 0.42 72.17 -54.15
C PHE A 380 -0.08 70.73 -54.47
N ILE A 381 -1.18 70.58 -55.20
CA ILE A 381 -1.73 69.27 -55.60
C ILE A 381 -0.74 68.44 -56.43
N PRO A 382 0.02 68.99 -57.39
CA PRO A 382 1.01 68.23 -58.15
C PRO A 382 2.13 67.65 -57.27
N ASP A 383 2.64 68.44 -56.31
CA ASP A 383 3.72 68.01 -55.40
C ASP A 383 3.24 66.90 -54.45
N VAL A 384 2.00 67.00 -53.96
CA VAL A 384 1.36 65.95 -53.15
C VAL A 384 1.13 64.67 -53.96
N GLN A 385 0.80 64.77 -55.24
CA GLN A 385 0.65 63.62 -56.14
C GLN A 385 1.98 62.93 -56.43
N GLU A 386 3.07 63.70 -56.59
CA GLU A 386 4.41 63.14 -56.76
C GLU A 386 4.87 62.41 -55.49
N LEU A 387 4.67 63.01 -54.32
CA LEU A 387 5.00 62.40 -53.02
C LEU A 387 4.14 61.16 -52.73
N LEU A 388 2.85 61.18 -53.06
CA LEU A 388 1.98 60.00 -52.93
C LEU A 388 2.39 58.90 -53.92
N GLY A 389 2.74 59.26 -55.16
CA GLY A 389 3.27 58.32 -56.15
C GLY A 389 4.66 57.77 -55.80
N ARG A 390 5.47 58.51 -55.02
CA ARG A 390 6.73 58.01 -54.43
C ARG A 390 6.43 57.09 -53.25
N ALA A 391 5.56 57.50 -52.32
CA ALA A 391 5.12 56.70 -51.19
C ALA A 391 4.50 55.36 -51.62
N GLU A 392 3.73 55.33 -52.71
CA GLU A 392 3.15 54.11 -53.29
C GLU A 392 4.20 53.20 -53.94
N ARG A 393 5.22 53.77 -54.60
CA ARG A 393 6.33 53.01 -55.18
C ARG A 393 7.19 52.41 -54.07
N GLU A 394 7.55 53.21 -53.08
CA GLU A 394 8.30 52.76 -51.91
C GLU A 394 7.53 51.74 -51.06
N PHE A 395 6.19 51.85 -50.99
CA PHE A 395 5.33 50.84 -50.39
C PHE A 395 5.36 49.51 -51.15
N ARG A 396 5.33 49.56 -52.50
CA ARG A 396 5.45 48.37 -53.36
C ARG A 396 6.85 47.74 -53.30
N ASP A 397 7.88 48.57 -53.13
CA ASP A 397 9.27 48.15 -53.02
C ASP A 397 9.65 47.68 -51.59
N GLY A 398 8.71 47.75 -50.64
CA GLY A 398 8.88 47.24 -49.27
C GLY A 398 9.61 48.19 -48.31
N ASN A 399 9.92 49.42 -48.72
CA ASN A 399 10.49 50.48 -47.87
C ASN A 399 9.38 51.22 -47.10
N PHE A 400 8.83 50.56 -46.09
CA PHE A 400 7.75 51.12 -45.26
C PHE A 400 8.14 52.37 -44.48
N SER A 401 9.42 52.53 -44.13
CA SER A 401 9.93 53.75 -43.46
C SER A 401 9.86 54.96 -44.38
N GLY A 402 10.41 54.86 -45.60
CA GLY A 402 10.37 55.93 -46.59
C GLY A 402 8.94 56.25 -47.03
N SER A 403 8.15 55.22 -47.31
CA SER A 403 6.72 55.37 -47.63
C SER A 403 5.94 56.09 -46.52
N SER A 404 6.24 55.83 -45.24
CA SER A 404 5.58 56.52 -44.12
C SER A 404 6.01 57.97 -43.97
N GLU A 405 7.26 58.29 -44.33
CA GLU A 405 7.81 59.64 -44.25
C GLU A 405 7.24 60.51 -45.38
N ASP A 406 7.27 60.00 -46.62
CA ASP A 406 6.64 60.64 -47.77
C ASP A 406 5.13 60.85 -47.56
N LEU A 407 4.44 59.87 -46.98
CA LEU A 407 3.01 60.00 -46.68
C LEU A 407 2.72 61.00 -45.57
N ARG A 408 3.59 61.13 -44.55
CA ARG A 408 3.47 62.20 -43.53
C ARG A 408 3.67 63.57 -44.16
N ILE A 409 4.66 63.74 -45.04
CA ILE A 409 4.92 65.00 -45.75
C ILE A 409 3.72 65.35 -46.65
N ALA A 410 3.20 64.40 -47.41
CA ALA A 410 2.00 64.58 -48.23
C ALA A 410 0.76 64.95 -47.39
N THR A 411 0.56 64.30 -46.24
CA THR A 411 -0.56 64.60 -45.33
C THR A 411 -0.42 65.99 -44.69
N LEU A 412 0.80 66.43 -44.36
CA LEU A 412 1.07 67.77 -43.83
C LEU A 412 0.78 68.87 -44.85
N LEU A 413 1.16 68.66 -46.12
CA LEU A 413 0.87 69.60 -47.21
C LEU A 413 -0.64 69.71 -47.46
N LEU A 414 -1.37 68.59 -47.43
CA LEU A 414 -2.84 68.59 -47.51
C LEU A 414 -3.49 69.29 -46.31
N GLY A 415 -2.91 69.18 -45.11
CA GLY A 415 -3.39 69.86 -43.90
C GLY A 415 -3.12 71.37 -43.89
N GLN A 416 -2.05 71.84 -44.52
CA GLN A 416 -1.75 73.26 -44.67
C GLN A 416 -2.62 73.94 -45.74
N GLY A 417 -2.99 73.20 -46.78
CA GLY A 417 -3.90 73.64 -47.84
C GLY A 417 -5.38 73.75 -47.47
N GLY A 418 -5.79 73.10 -46.38
CA GLY A 418 -7.17 73.09 -45.89
C GLY A 418 -7.52 74.18 -44.88
N LYS A 419 -6.60 75.12 -44.57
CA LYS A 419 -6.94 76.33 -43.82
C LYS A 419 -7.47 77.38 -44.78
N PRO A 420 -8.77 77.74 -44.75
CA PRO A 420 -9.24 78.92 -45.47
C PRO A 420 -8.55 80.16 -44.87
N ASP A 421 -8.07 81.04 -45.76
CA ASP A 421 -7.59 82.38 -45.44
C ASP A 421 -8.61 83.11 -44.57
N SER A 422 -8.27 83.33 -43.30
CA SER A 422 -9.02 84.20 -42.36
C SER A 422 -8.32 85.53 -42.13
N SER A 423 -7.46 85.99 -43.04
CA SER A 423 -6.73 87.26 -42.94
C SER A 423 -7.14 88.29 -44.00
N ALA A 424 -8.43 88.42 -44.33
CA ALA A 424 -8.90 89.43 -45.30
C ALA A 424 -10.28 90.06 -45.04
N SER A 425 -10.76 90.13 -43.78
CA SER A 425 -11.95 90.96 -43.47
C SER A 425 -11.91 91.72 -42.14
N GLU A 426 -10.73 92.12 -41.67
CA GLU A 426 -10.58 93.33 -40.83
C GLU A 426 -10.30 94.52 -41.75
N ARG A 427 -11.36 95.13 -42.27
CA ARG A 427 -11.40 96.52 -42.78
C ARG A 427 -12.80 96.83 -43.30
N ARG A 428 -13.72 97.19 -42.39
CA ARG A 428 -14.74 98.23 -42.56
C ARG A 428 -15.44 98.42 -41.22
N ALA A 429 -15.17 99.60 -40.64
CA ALA A 429 -16.05 100.24 -39.68
C ALA A 429 -17.38 100.61 -40.37
#